data_AF-A0A8T5LL61-F1
#
_entry.id   AF-A0A8T5LL61-F1
#
_cell.length_a   1.000
_cell.length_b   1.000
_cell.length_c   1.000
_cell.angle_alpha   90.00
_cell.angle_beta   90.00
_cell.angle_gamma   90.00
#
_symmetry.space_group_name_H-M   'P 1'
#
loop_
_entity.id
_entity.type
_entity.pdbx_description
1 polymer ?
#
loop_
_entity_poly.entity_id
_entity_poly.type
_entity_poly.pdbx_seq_one_letter_code
_entity_poly.pdbx_strand_id
1 'polypeptide(L)'
;MNECIVCREVITNPVCVECIEMEIQTWLYEVKPELVEELNRVTDEINFKFGDTSCILCKEDMSVCTYCYIHHILTWLEKHPYLIGEFKRLFNFNPFFL
;
A
#
# COMPACT_ATOMS: atom_id res chain seq x y z
N MET A 1 -14.54 -14.72 -2.12
CA MET A 1 -14.26 -14.07 -3.41
C MET A 1 -12.97 -13.30 -3.25
N ASN A 2 -11.95 -13.61 -4.06
CA ASN A 2 -10.59 -13.10 -3.87
C ASN A 2 -10.40 -11.71 -4.52
N GLU A 3 -11.40 -10.85 -4.43
CA GLU A 3 -11.44 -9.56 -5.11
C GLU A 3 -11.10 -8.42 -4.14
N CYS A 4 -10.46 -7.39 -4.67
CA CYS A 4 -10.22 -6.15 -3.95
C CYS A 4 -11.54 -5.42 -3.72
N ILE A 5 -11.84 -5.03 -2.48
CA ILE A 5 -13.07 -4.29 -2.16
C ILE A 5 -13.10 -2.87 -2.73
N VAL A 6 -11.94 -2.33 -3.13
CA VAL A 6 -11.79 -0.97 -3.69
C VAL A 6 -12.00 -0.99 -5.20
N CYS A 7 -11.21 -1.75 -5.96
CA CYS A 7 -11.29 -1.76 -7.41
C CYS A 7 -12.14 -2.89 -8.02
N ARG A 8 -12.58 -3.86 -7.20
CA ARG A 8 -13.31 -5.07 -7.64
C ARG A 8 -12.54 -6.01 -8.59
N GLU A 9 -11.23 -5.80 -8.73
CA GLU A 9 -10.35 -6.70 -9.47
C GLU A 9 -9.88 -7.88 -8.61
N VAL A 10 -9.54 -9.00 -9.26
CA VAL A 10 -8.96 -10.17 -8.58
C VAL A 10 -7.58 -9.81 -8.00
N ILE A 11 -7.35 -10.19 -6.74
CA ILE A 11 -6.05 -10.01 -6.08
C ILE A 11 -5.09 -11.09 -6.59
N THR A 12 -4.21 -10.74 -7.53
CA THR A 12 -3.23 -11.65 -8.14
C THR A 12 -1.88 -11.68 -7.42
N ASN A 13 -1.54 -10.61 -6.67
CA ASN A 13 -0.36 -10.52 -5.83
C ASN A 13 -0.79 -10.17 -4.39
N PRO A 14 -1.14 -11.17 -3.56
CA PRO A 14 -1.74 -10.93 -2.24
C PRO A 14 -0.68 -10.58 -1.20
N VAL A 15 -0.15 -9.36 -1.23
CA VAL A 15 0.60 -8.78 -0.11
C VAL A 15 -0.29 -7.77 0.60
N CYS A 16 -0.56 -8.00 1.89
CA CYS A 16 -1.43 -7.14 2.67
C CYS A 16 -0.85 -5.75 2.89
N VAL A 17 -1.71 -4.84 3.30
CA VAL A 17 -1.36 -3.45 3.56
C VAL A 17 -0.28 -3.33 4.61
N GLU A 18 -0.37 -4.08 5.71
CA GLU A 18 0.61 -4.04 6.80
C GLU A 18 2.01 -4.45 6.33
N CYS A 19 2.12 -5.46 5.47
CA CYS A 19 3.40 -5.88 4.91
C CYS A 19 3.99 -4.83 3.97
N ILE A 20 3.17 -4.21 3.11
CA ILE A 20 3.64 -3.15 2.22
C ILE A 20 3.97 -1.88 3.00
N GLU A 21 3.19 -1.55 4.02
CA GLU A 21 3.43 -0.41 4.89
C GLU A 21 4.77 -0.50 5.59
N MET A 22 5.17 -1.67 6.10
CA MET A 22 6.48 -1.85 6.73
C MET A 22 7.64 -1.48 5.78
N GLU A 23 7.54 -1.82 4.49
CA GLU A 23 8.54 -1.45 3.48
C GLU A 23 8.53 0.07 3.23
N ILE A 24 7.35 0.69 3.19
CA ILE A 24 7.19 2.14 3.03
C ILE A 24 7.72 2.89 4.25
N GLN A 25 7.42 2.43 5.47
CA GLN A 25 7.96 2.97 6.71
C GLN A 25 9.48 2.89 6.72
N THR A 26 10.05 1.75 6.33
CA THR A 26 11.50 1.56 6.25
C THR A 26 12.13 2.60 5.33
N TRP A 27 11.56 2.81 4.13
CA TRP A 27 12.01 3.87 3.23
C TRP A 27 11.84 5.27 3.84
N LEU A 28 10.69 5.58 4.44
CA LEU A 28 10.46 6.87 5.09
C LEU A 28 11.43 7.14 6.24
N TYR A 29 11.81 6.13 7.03
CA TYR A 29 12.82 6.27 8.07
C TYR A 29 14.19 6.69 7.52
N GLU A 30 14.50 6.40 6.26
CA GLU A 30 15.75 6.83 5.63
C GLU A 30 15.68 8.25 5.09
N VAL A 31 14.53 8.65 4.53
CA VAL A 31 14.43 9.90 3.76
C VAL A 31 13.65 11.02 4.47
N LYS A 32 12.68 10.67 5.31
CA LYS A 32 11.74 11.60 5.96
C LYS A 32 11.06 10.98 7.21
N PRO A 33 11.82 10.71 8.29
CA PRO A 33 11.31 9.97 9.46
C PRO A 33 10.05 10.59 10.09
N GLU A 34 9.89 11.91 10.02
CA GLU A 34 8.74 12.63 10.56
C GLU A 34 7.41 12.27 9.89
N LEU A 35 7.43 11.68 8.69
CA LEU A 35 6.23 11.27 7.97
C LEU A 35 5.72 9.88 8.37
N VAL A 36 6.49 9.10 9.12
CA VAL A 36 6.08 7.74 9.53
C VAL A 36 4.81 7.79 10.40
N GLU A 37 4.73 8.74 11.34
CA GLU A 37 3.52 8.91 12.16
C GLU A 37 2.31 9.38 11.35
N GLU A 38 2.52 10.13 10.26
CA GLU A 38 1.43 10.55 9.38
C GLU A 38 0.94 9.36 8.53
N LEU A 39 1.86 8.54 8.02
CA LEU A 39 1.54 7.32 7.27
C LEU A 39 0.62 6.39 8.08
N ASN A 40 0.95 6.13 9.35
CA ASN A 40 0.16 5.23 10.20
C ASN A 40 -1.30 5.71 10.32
N ARG A 41 -1.51 7.02 10.45
CA ARG A 41 -2.86 7.60 10.52
C ARG A 41 -3.61 7.46 9.20
N VAL A 42 -2.91 7.67 8.08
CA VAL A 42 -3.46 7.55 6.72
C VAL A 42 -3.88 6.12 6.42
N THR A 43 -3.19 5.12 6.98
CA THR A 43 -3.57 3.71 6.83
C THR A 43 -4.74 3.34 7.73
N ASP A 44 -4.74 3.76 9.00
CA ASP A 44 -5.78 3.43 9.97
C ASP A 44 -7.18 3.91 9.56
N GLU A 45 -7.26 4.95 8.71
CA GLU A 45 -8.51 5.44 8.11
C GLU A 45 -9.19 4.40 7.19
N ILE A 46 -8.49 3.35 6.77
CA ILE A 46 -9.02 2.33 5.87
C ILE A 46 -8.98 0.95 6.53
N ASN A 47 -10.15 0.32 6.60
CA ASN A 47 -10.30 -0.98 7.26
C ASN A 47 -10.01 -2.13 6.29
N PHE A 48 -8.76 -2.58 6.23
CA PHE A 48 -8.24 -3.53 5.23
C PHE A 48 -8.40 -5.03 5.59
N LYS A 49 -8.94 -5.34 6.77
CA LYS A 49 -8.80 -6.67 7.42
C LYS A 49 -9.93 -7.67 7.17
N PHE A 50 -10.84 -7.39 6.23
CA PHE A 50 -12.02 -8.24 6.00
C PHE A 50 -12.09 -8.73 4.55
N GLY A 51 -11.49 -9.88 4.26
CA GLY A 51 -11.54 -10.48 2.93
C GLY A 51 -11.24 -11.97 2.91
N ASP A 52 -11.58 -12.63 1.81
CA ASP A 52 -11.39 -14.08 1.63
C ASP A 52 -10.00 -14.43 1.02
N THR A 53 -9.13 -13.43 0.87
CA THR A 53 -7.76 -13.58 0.38
C THR A 53 -6.81 -13.44 1.56
N SER A 54 -5.83 -14.33 1.69
CA SER A 54 -4.80 -14.23 2.73
C SER A 54 -3.45 -13.79 2.15
N CYS A 55 -2.74 -12.97 2.91
CA CYS A 55 -1.41 -12.45 2.56
C CYS A 55 -0.41 -13.60 2.38
N ILE A 56 0.40 -13.57 1.31
CA ILE A 56 1.45 -14.58 1.11
C ILE A 56 2.58 -14.50 2.15
N LEU A 57 2.83 -13.33 2.72
CA LEU A 57 3.93 -13.09 3.67
C LEU A 57 3.54 -13.40 5.12
N CYS A 58 2.48 -12.78 5.64
CA CYS A 58 2.09 -12.90 7.05
C CYS A 58 0.92 -13.85 7.31
N LYS A 59 0.21 -14.32 6.26
CA LYS A 59 -0.97 -15.19 6.32
C LYS A 59 -2.24 -14.57 6.91
N GLU A 60 -2.23 -13.29 7.25
CA GLU A 60 -3.44 -12.56 7.66
C GLU A 60 -4.39 -12.30 6.48
N ASP A 61 -5.68 -12.19 6.78
CA ASP A 61 -6.72 -11.91 5.79
C ASP A 61 -6.64 -10.45 5.30
N MET A 62 -6.92 -10.26 4.01
CA MET A 62 -6.83 -8.97 3.35
C MET A 62 -7.98 -8.77 2.38
N SER A 63 -8.45 -7.53 2.31
CA SER A 63 -9.57 -7.12 1.46
C SER A 63 -9.17 -6.17 0.33
N VAL A 64 -7.96 -5.62 0.37
CA VAL A 64 -7.48 -4.60 -0.57
C VAL A 64 -6.20 -5.06 -1.24
N CYS A 65 -6.14 -4.91 -2.57
CA CYS A 65 -4.95 -5.22 -3.33
C CYS A 65 -3.84 -4.19 -3.08
N THR A 66 -2.59 -4.63 -3.24
CA THR A 66 -1.40 -3.78 -3.14
C THR A 66 -1.50 -2.53 -4.02
N TYR A 67 -2.07 -2.64 -5.22
CA TYR A 67 -2.21 -1.49 -6.14
C TYR A 67 -3.09 -0.37 -5.57
N CYS A 68 -4.25 -0.71 -5.00
CA CYS A 68 -5.15 0.27 -4.40
C CYS A 68 -4.51 0.93 -3.18
N TYR A 69 -3.80 0.16 -2.35
CA TYR A 69 -3.08 0.71 -1.21
C TYR A 69 -1.95 1.67 -1.66
N ILE A 70 -1.11 1.26 -2.62
CA ILE A 70 -0.07 2.13 -3.14
C ILE A 70 -0.64 3.39 -3.80
N HIS A 71 -1.78 3.30 -4.49
CA HIS A 71 -2.47 4.48 -5.03
C HIS A 71 -2.90 5.44 -3.93
N HIS A 72 -3.46 4.92 -2.82
CA HIS A 72 -3.78 5.72 -1.64
C HIS A 72 -2.56 6.43 -1.06
N ILE A 73 -1.42 5.73 -0.96
CA ILE A 73 -0.15 6.33 -0.53
C ILE A 73 0.35 7.39 -1.52
N LEU A 74 0.21 7.18 -2.83
CA LEU A 74 0.54 8.19 -3.83
C LEU A 74 -0.28 9.46 -3.66
N THR A 75 -1.60 9.34 -3.42
CA THR A 75 -2.48 10.48 -3.14
C THR A 75 -2.05 11.21 -1.87
N TRP A 76 -1.70 10.48 -0.81
CA TRP A 76 -1.15 11.10 0.40
C TRP A 76 0.17 11.85 0.14
N LEU A 77 1.07 11.26 -0.65
CA LEU A 77 2.35 11.86 -1.04
C LEU A 77 2.22 13.08 -1.95
N GLU A 78 1.03 13.42 -2.47
CA GLU A 78 0.81 14.69 -3.19
C GLU A 78 1.09 15.91 -2.30
N LYS A 79 1.00 15.76 -0.98
CA LYS A 79 1.44 16.78 0.00
C LYS A 79 2.97 16.94 0.06
N HIS A 80 3.72 15.96 -0.46
CA HIS A 80 5.18 15.87 -0.43
C HIS A 80 5.75 15.50 -1.82
N PRO A 81 5.54 16.36 -2.84
CA PRO A 81 5.76 15.99 -4.24
C PRO A 81 7.21 15.60 -4.59
N TYR A 82 8.20 16.05 -3.80
CA TYR A 82 9.61 15.68 -3.95
C TYR A 82 9.90 14.20 -3.65
N LEU A 83 9.01 13.49 -2.94
CA LEU A 83 9.14 12.07 -2.62
C LEU A 83 8.54 11.15 -3.71
N ILE A 84 7.60 11.66 -4.51
CA ILE A 84 6.81 10.85 -5.46
C ILE A 84 7.70 10.13 -6.49
N GLY A 85 8.74 10.82 -7.00
CA GLY A 85 9.63 10.25 -8.02
C GLY A 85 10.40 9.04 -7.52
N GLU A 86 10.96 9.13 -6.32
CA GLU A 86 11.66 8.03 -5.68
C GLU A 86 10.71 6.90 -5.28
N PHE A 87 9.56 7.24 -4.69
CA PHE A 87 8.55 6.26 -4.31
C PHE A 87 8.10 5.40 -5.50
N LYS A 88 7.75 6.02 -6.63
CA LYS A 88 7.35 5.29 -7.85
C LYS A 88 8.44 4.35 -8.37
N ARG A 89 9.71 4.74 -8.21
CA ARG A 89 10.88 3.92 -8.61
C ARG A 89 11.05 2.71 -7.70
N LEU A 90 10.88 2.87 -6.39
CA LEU A 90 11.08 1.79 -5.41
C LEU A 90 9.92 0.79 -5.40
N PHE A 91 8.68 1.28 -5.41
CA PHE A 91 7.48 0.45 -5.37
C PHE A 91 6.98 0.06 -6.78
N ASN A 92 7.85 0.25 -7.78
CA ASN A 92 7.76 -0.18 -9.18
C ASN A 92 6.35 -0.21 -9.76
N PHE A 93 5.67 0.94 -9.73
CA PHE A 93 4.36 1.10 -10.35
C PHE A 93 4.52 1.09 -11.88
N ASN A 94 4.33 -0.08 -12.49
CA ASN A 94 4.24 -0.19 -13.94
C ASN A 94 2.76 -0.23 -14.35
N PRO A 95 2.17 0.90 -14.84
CA PRO A 95 0.77 0.95 -15.24
C PRO A 95 0.45 0.09 -16.49
N PHE A 96 1.46 -0.55 -17.10
CA PHE A 96 1.34 -1.34 -18.33
C PHE A 96 1.11 -2.85 -18.12
N PHE A 97 0.88 -3.30 -16.88
CA PHE A 97 0.41 -4.67 -16.59
C PHE A 97 -1.09 -4.70 -16.21
N LEU A 98 -1.86 -3.79 -16.79
CA LEU A 98 -3.33 -3.84 -16.87
C LEU A 98 -3.74 -4.32 -18.27
#